data_AF-A0A1X7I619-F1
#
_entry.id   AF-A0A1X7I619-F1
#
_cell.length_a   1.000
_cell.length_b   1.000
_cell.length_c   1.000
_cell.angle_alpha   90.00
_cell.angle_beta   90.00
_cell.angle_gamma   90.00
#
_symmetry.space_group_name_H-M   'P 1'
#
loop_
_entity.id
_entity.type
_entity.pdbx_description
1 polymer ?
#
loop_
_entity_poly.entity_id
_entity_poly.type
_entity_poly.pdbx_seq_one_letter_code
_entity_poly.pdbx_strand_id
1 'polypeptide(L)'
;MRCNRGTQLACASCNVESLARCQPDELVPFFRTLFPVFPVNLLASMAAERGCIDVFVDAAARFCAAIPTRTERRTFYAVLEACLDAAQCEQFRPALEAEWWRLRAKGATHAR
;
A
#
# COMPACT_ATOMS: atom_id res chain seq x y z
N MET A 1 27.57 2.78 -8.53
CA MET A 1 27.16 3.81 -7.55
C MET A 1 25.87 3.32 -6.90
N ARG A 2 25.88 2.89 -5.64
CA ARG A 2 24.66 2.44 -4.96
C ARG A 2 23.91 3.67 -4.47
N CYS A 3 22.70 3.89 -4.97
CA CYS A 3 21.79 4.91 -4.46
C CYS A 3 21.48 4.60 -3.00
N ASN A 4 21.73 5.54 -2.08
CA ASN A 4 21.46 5.34 -0.66
C ASN A 4 19.94 5.36 -0.40
N ARG A 5 19.54 4.86 0.77
CA ARG A 5 18.12 4.71 1.13
C ARG A 5 17.34 6.03 1.12
N GLY A 6 17.97 7.12 1.56
CA GLY A 6 17.37 8.45 1.57
C GLY A 6 17.14 8.97 0.15
N THR A 7 18.10 8.78 -0.74
CA THR A 7 17.95 9.15 -2.16
C THR A 7 16.85 8.33 -2.83
N GLN A 8 16.73 7.04 -2.54
CA GLN A 8 15.63 6.22 -3.06
C GLN A 8 14.26 6.70 -2.58
N LEU A 9 14.13 7.10 -1.29
CA LEU A 9 12.88 7.61 -0.75
C LEU A 9 12.52 8.98 -1.35
N ALA A 10 13.50 9.87 -1.53
CA ALA A 10 13.29 11.15 -2.21
C ALA A 10 12.80 10.96 -3.65
N CYS A 11 13.41 10.04 -4.40
CA CYS A 11 12.95 9.68 -5.74
C CYS A 11 11.52 9.12 -5.73
N ALA A 12 11.19 8.25 -4.78
CA ALA A 12 9.83 7.71 -4.63
C ALA A 12 8.82 8.83 -4.34
N SER A 13 9.16 9.79 -3.47
CA SER A 13 8.31 10.95 -3.18
C SER A 13 8.08 11.83 -4.40
N CYS A 14 9.13 12.13 -5.19
CA CYS A 14 8.98 12.88 -6.43
C CYS A 14 8.09 12.16 -7.44
N ASN A 15 8.20 10.82 -7.53
CA ASN A 15 7.33 10.02 -8.40
C ASN A 15 5.88 10.04 -7.93
N VAL A 16 5.62 9.95 -6.62
CA VAL A 16 4.25 10.08 -6.09
C VAL A 16 3.64 11.43 -6.49
N GLU A 17 4.39 12.53 -6.35
CA GLU A 17 3.92 13.86 -6.74
C GLU A 17 3.70 13.99 -8.25
N SER A 18 4.55 13.38 -9.07
CA SER A 18 4.38 13.36 -10.52
C SER A 18 3.17 12.53 -10.94
N LEU A 19 2.99 11.34 -10.38
CA LEU A 19 1.87 10.45 -10.68
C LEU A 19 0.54 11.07 -10.22
N ALA A 20 0.49 11.66 -9.03
CA ALA A 20 -0.71 12.33 -8.55
C ALA A 20 -1.20 13.43 -9.51
N ARG A 21 -0.28 14.13 -10.19
CA ARG A 21 -0.64 15.18 -11.16
C ARG A 21 -0.97 14.65 -12.55
N CYS A 22 -0.24 13.65 -13.03
CA CYS A 22 -0.28 13.25 -14.44
C CYS A 22 -1.03 11.94 -14.69
N GLN A 23 -0.99 11.00 -13.74
CA GLN A 23 -1.45 9.61 -13.89
C GLN A 23 -1.92 9.06 -12.53
N PRO A 24 -2.99 9.60 -11.93
CA PRO A 24 -3.40 9.25 -10.57
C PRO A 24 -3.75 7.75 -10.42
N ASP A 25 -4.22 7.10 -11.49
CA ASP A 25 -4.54 5.67 -11.50
C ASP A 25 -3.30 4.77 -11.25
N GLU A 26 -2.11 5.27 -11.54
CA GLU A 26 -0.84 4.54 -11.36
C GLU A 26 -0.30 4.63 -9.92
N LEU A 27 -0.88 5.47 -9.07
CA LEU A 27 -0.42 5.61 -7.67
C LEU A 27 -0.57 4.30 -6.88
N VAL A 28 -1.70 3.60 -7.03
CA VAL A 28 -1.95 2.34 -6.30
C VAL A 28 -0.96 1.25 -6.72
N PRO A 29 -0.77 0.94 -8.02
CA PRO A 29 0.31 0.06 -8.47
C PRO A 29 1.68 0.50 -7.97
N PHE A 30 1.99 1.80 -8.03
CA PHE A 30 3.29 2.32 -7.61
C PHE A 30 3.55 2.09 -6.12
N PHE A 31 2.62 2.45 -5.23
CA PHE A 31 2.75 2.19 -3.79
C PHE A 31 2.94 0.71 -3.48
N ARG A 32 2.28 -0.18 -4.23
CA ARG A 32 2.46 -1.64 -4.07
C ARG A 32 3.90 -2.10 -4.35
N THR A 33 4.63 -1.42 -5.23
CA THR A 33 6.05 -1.70 -5.46
C THR A 33 6.95 -1.21 -4.32
N LEU A 34 6.48 -0.24 -3.52
CA LEU A 34 7.25 0.36 -2.44
C LEU A 34 7.16 -0.44 -1.13
N PHE A 35 6.04 -1.12 -0.84
CA PHE A 35 5.86 -1.87 0.42
C PHE A 35 6.92 -2.94 0.72
N PRO A 36 7.41 -3.74 -0.25
CA PRO A 36 8.50 -4.69 0.00
C PRO A 36 9.83 -4.00 0.25
N VAL A 37 9.96 -2.76 -0.20
CA VAL A 37 11.21 -2.01 -0.19
C VAL A 37 11.28 -1.24 1.12
N PHE A 38 10.33 -0.35 1.39
CA PHE A 38 10.37 0.63 2.49
C PHE A 38 9.51 0.24 3.70
N PRO A 39 9.93 0.66 4.91
CA PRO A 39 9.08 0.63 6.09
C PRO A 39 7.74 1.33 5.85
N VAL A 40 6.65 0.67 6.22
CA VAL A 40 5.28 1.13 5.98
C VAL A 40 4.99 2.48 6.65
N ASN A 41 5.52 2.71 7.85
CA ASN A 41 5.37 3.96 8.58
C ASN A 41 6.00 5.16 7.84
N LEU A 42 7.13 4.95 7.15
CA LEU A 42 7.75 6.00 6.32
C LEU A 42 6.90 6.30 5.09
N LEU A 43 6.34 5.28 4.45
CA LEU A 43 5.45 5.46 3.30
C LEU A 43 4.13 6.15 3.69
N ALA A 44 3.56 5.81 4.85
CA ALA A 44 2.37 6.46 5.38
C ALA A 44 2.61 7.96 5.63
N SER A 45 3.74 8.30 6.27
CA SER A 45 4.13 9.69 6.51
C SER A 45 4.30 10.46 5.19
N MET A 46 5.02 9.88 4.23
CA MET A 46 5.18 10.47 2.89
C MET A 46 3.84 10.66 2.18
N ALA A 47 2.92 9.70 2.26
CA ALA A 47 1.61 9.81 1.63
C ALA A 47 0.74 10.90 2.28
N ALA A 48 0.77 11.02 3.61
CA ALA A 48 0.08 12.07 4.35
C ALA A 48 0.62 13.47 3.98
N GLU A 49 1.94 13.65 3.97
CA GLU A 49 2.58 14.92 3.57
C GLU A 49 2.24 15.35 2.13
N ARG A 50 1.92 14.38 1.26
CA ARG A 50 1.56 14.63 -0.14
C ARG A 50 0.05 14.62 -0.39
N GLY A 51 -0.77 14.53 0.66
CA GLY A 51 -2.23 14.53 0.55
C GLY A 51 -2.81 13.33 -0.20
N CYS A 52 -2.11 12.20 -0.23
CA CYS A 52 -2.54 10.98 -0.92
C CYS A 52 -2.70 9.77 0.02
N ILE A 53 -2.99 10.03 1.30
CA ILE A 53 -3.14 8.99 2.33
C ILE A 53 -4.27 7.99 2.00
N ASP A 54 -5.38 8.44 1.42
CA ASP A 54 -6.47 7.54 1.02
C ASP A 54 -6.01 6.53 -0.06
N VAL A 55 -5.16 6.99 -0.99
CA VAL A 55 -4.59 6.14 -2.06
C VAL A 55 -3.59 5.15 -1.48
N PHE A 56 -2.80 5.59 -0.50
CA PHE A 56 -1.92 4.70 0.26
C PHE A 56 -2.72 3.62 1.00
N VAL A 57 -3.84 3.98 1.65
CA VAL A 57 -4.70 3.04 2.37
C VAL A 57 -5.27 1.97 1.43
N ASP A 58 -5.77 2.35 0.25
CA ASP A 58 -6.24 1.38 -0.77
C ASP A 58 -5.09 0.48 -1.27
N ALA A 59 -3.92 1.06 -1.57
CA ALA A 59 -2.76 0.28 -1.99
C ALA A 59 -2.30 -0.71 -0.90
N ALA A 60 -2.32 -0.29 0.36
CA ALA A 60 -1.95 -1.09 1.51
C ALA A 60 -2.96 -2.23 1.74
N ALA A 61 -4.25 -1.98 1.60
CA ALA A 61 -5.30 -2.99 1.64
C ALA A 61 -5.08 -4.05 0.55
N ARG A 62 -4.81 -3.61 -0.68
CA ARG A 62 -4.56 -4.52 -1.81
C ARG A 62 -3.30 -5.35 -1.65
N PHE A 63 -2.23 -4.75 -1.12
CA PHE A 63 -1.00 -5.45 -0.82
C PHE A 63 -1.20 -6.47 0.29
N CYS A 64 -1.80 -6.06 1.41
CA CYS A 64 -2.08 -6.91 2.57
C CYS A 64 -2.92 -8.14 2.20
N ALA A 65 -3.97 -7.96 1.39
CA ALA A 65 -4.80 -9.06 0.90
C ALA A 65 -4.02 -10.09 0.08
N ALA A 66 -3.03 -9.64 -0.68
CA ALA A 66 -2.19 -10.47 -1.55
C ALA A 66 -1.06 -11.20 -0.82
N ILE A 67 -0.73 -10.83 0.43
CA ILE A 67 0.28 -11.52 1.22
C ILE A 67 -0.17 -12.98 1.46
N PRO A 68 0.63 -13.98 1.07
CA PRO A 68 0.20 -15.38 1.10
C PRO A 68 0.11 -15.94 2.52
N THR A 69 1.10 -15.64 3.36
CA THR A 69 1.16 -16.23 4.70
C THR A 69 0.31 -15.44 5.70
N ARG A 70 -0.37 -16.17 6.59
CA ARG A 70 -1.18 -15.55 7.66
C ARG A 70 -0.30 -14.71 8.60
N THR A 71 0.92 -15.17 8.88
CA THR A 71 1.85 -14.48 9.78
C THR A 71 2.31 -13.16 9.20
N GLU A 72 2.83 -13.14 7.97
CA GLU A 72 3.28 -11.89 7.33
C GLU A 72 2.13 -10.91 7.17
N ARG A 73 0.92 -11.39 6.86
CA ARG A 73 -0.25 -10.51 6.75
C ARG A 73 -0.59 -9.85 8.08
N ARG A 74 -0.59 -10.62 9.18
CA ARG A 74 -0.84 -10.08 10.52
C ARG A 74 0.23 -9.06 10.93
N THR A 75 1.49 -9.33 10.62
CA THR A 75 2.60 -8.41 10.89
C THR A 75 2.42 -7.10 10.12
N PHE A 76 2.13 -7.17 8.83
CA PHE A 76 1.89 -5.99 7.99
C PHE A 76 0.67 -5.19 8.46
N TYR A 77 -0.44 -5.88 8.77
CA TYR A 77 -1.65 -5.27 9.32
C TYR A 77 -1.36 -4.52 10.63
N ALA A 78 -0.65 -5.14 11.59
CA ALA A 78 -0.36 -4.53 12.88
C ALA A 78 0.48 -3.24 12.75
N VAL A 79 1.43 -3.22 11.80
CA VAL A 79 2.21 -2.00 11.53
C VAL A 79 1.32 -0.92 10.91
N LEU A 80 0.43 -1.27 9.98
CA LEU A 80 -0.51 -0.31 9.39
C LEU A 80 -1.46 0.28 10.44
N GLU A 81 -2.07 -0.56 11.28
CA GLU A 81 -3.01 -0.12 12.32
C GLU A 81 -2.36 0.87 13.30
N ALA A 82 -1.06 0.74 13.55
CA ALA A 82 -0.30 1.69 14.37
C ALA A 82 0.04 3.02 13.63
N CYS A 83 -0.04 3.05 12.30
CA CYS A 83 0.26 4.22 11.48
C CYS A 83 -0.98 5.00 11.03
N LEU A 84 -2.15 4.36 11.05
CA LEU A 84 -3.40 4.92 10.54
C LEU A 84 -4.24 5.51 11.69
N ASP A 85 -4.95 6.59 11.39
CA ASP A 85 -5.97 7.11 12.28
C ASP A 85 -7.28 6.29 12.19
N ALA A 86 -8.25 6.63 13.03
CA ALA A 86 -9.53 5.92 13.09
C ALA A 86 -10.29 5.96 11.74
N ALA A 87 -10.27 7.09 11.03
CA ALA A 87 -10.97 7.23 9.75
C ALA A 87 -10.31 6.39 8.66
N GLN A 88 -8.98 6.39 8.61
CA GLN A 88 -8.19 5.59 7.69
C GLN A 88 -8.35 4.08 7.97
N CYS A 89 -8.44 3.69 9.24
CA CYS A 89 -8.75 2.30 9.62
C CYS A 89 -10.14 1.87 9.15
N GLU A 90 -11.14 2.74 9.24
CA GLU A 90 -12.50 2.49 8.73
C GLU A 90 -12.56 2.38 7.21
N GLN A 91 -11.66 3.03 6.47
CA GLN A 91 -11.51 2.82 5.02
C GLN A 91 -10.72 1.54 4.68
N PHE A 92 -9.66 1.26 5.45
CA PHE A 92 -8.75 0.15 5.20
C PHE A 92 -9.43 -1.22 5.32
N ARG A 93 -10.20 -1.44 6.39
CA ARG A 93 -10.80 -2.74 6.69
C ARG A 93 -11.76 -3.23 5.59
N PRO A 94 -12.73 -2.43 5.10
CA PRO A 94 -13.59 -2.83 3.99
C PRO A 94 -12.82 -3.07 2.69
N ALA A 95 -11.83 -2.23 2.37
CA ALA A 95 -11.02 -2.40 1.16
C ALA A 95 -10.21 -3.71 1.20
N LEU A 96 -9.64 -4.04 2.35
CA LEU A 96 -8.90 -5.29 2.58
C LEU A 96 -9.81 -6.50 2.38
N GLU A 97 -11.00 -6.49 2.98
CA GLU A 97 -11.95 -7.58 2.87
C GLU A 97 -12.46 -7.76 1.43
N ALA A 98 -12.81 -6.67 0.75
CA ALA A 98 -13.26 -6.71 -0.64
C ALA A 98 -12.19 -7.31 -1.57
N GLU A 99 -10.94 -6.89 -1.42
CA GLU A 99 -9.84 -7.44 -2.21
C GLU A 99 -9.57 -8.92 -1.88
N TRP A 100 -9.62 -9.28 -0.59
CA TRP A 100 -9.44 -10.65 -0.12
C TRP A 100 -10.41 -11.63 -0.78
N TRP A 101 -11.68 -11.23 -0.88
CA TRP A 101 -12.72 -12.00 -1.57
C TRP A 101 -12.50 -12.04 -3.07
N ARG A 102 -12.14 -10.91 -3.70
CA ARG A 102 -11.84 -10.84 -5.14
C ARG A 102 -10.72 -11.80 -5.54
N LEU A 103 -9.63 -11.85 -4.77
CA LEU A 103 -8.50 -12.75 -5.04
C LEU A 103 -8.90 -14.23 -4.92
N ARG A 104 -9.77 -14.57 -3.97
CA ARG A 104 -10.28 -15.94 -3.78
C ARG A 104 -11.27 -16.37 -4.84
N ALA A 105 -12.15 -15.47 -5.25
CA ALA A 105 -13.05 -15.71 -6.38
C ALA A 105 -12.25 -16.03 -7.66
N LYS A 106 -11.16 -15.29 -7.91
CA LYS A 106 -10.24 -15.56 -9.04
C LYS A 106 -9.51 -16.89 -8.90
N GLY A 107 -9.01 -17.22 -7.71
CA GLY A 107 -8.35 -18.50 -7.44
C GLY A 107 -9.27 -19.70 -7.67
N ALA A 108 -10.56 -19.59 -7.31
CA ALA A 108 -11.57 -20.61 -7.56
C ALA A 108 -11.90 -20.80 -9.05
N THR A 109 -11.65 -19.79 -9.89
CA THR A 109 -11.94 -19.82 -11.33
C THR A 109 -10.82 -20.49 -12.14
N HIS A 110 -9.57 -20.42 -11.68
CA HIS A 110 -8.41 -21.08 -12.31
C HIS A 110 -8.18 -22.53 -11.86
N ALA A 111 -8.97 -23.05 -10.91
CA ALA A 111 -8.89 -24.42 -10.41
C ALA A 111 -9.90 -25.38 -11.08
N ARG A 112 -10.38 -25.04 -12.29
CA ARG A 112 -11.33 -25.84 -13.07
C ARG A 112 -10.75 -26.28 -14.39
#